data_AF-D4JCX3-F1
#
_entry.id   AF-D4JCX3-F1
#
_cell.length_a   1.000
_cell.length_b   1.000
_cell.length_c   1.000
_cell.angle_alpha   90.00
_cell.angle_beta   90.00
_cell.angle_gamma   90.00
#
_symmetry.space_group_name_H-M   'P 1'
#
loop_
_entity.id
_entity.type
_entity.pdbx_description
1 polymer ?
#
loop_
_entity_poly.entity_id
_entity_poly.type
_entity_poly.pdbx_seq_one_letter_code
_entity_poly.pdbx_strand_id
1 'polypeptide(L)'
;MMNGTTLIFIIYFLFPNYTDLRFDLVPRNIFDQIVNLLWVIDTPTNVCPSLHVSISTAVMVAVWNSKKLKKNHPVWRILIIVWQILICASTVFLKQHSIIDVFAGCFVTLLFSVICYKVNWRKMLGKTIFRSLL
;
A
#
# COMPACT_ATOMS: atom_id res chain seq x y z
N MET A 1 -7.11 -4.08 8.84
CA MET A 1 -6.25 -3.43 7.82
C MET A 1 -7.04 -2.78 6.69
N MET A 2 -8.36 -3.00 6.56
CA MET A 2 -9.25 -2.36 5.57
C MET A 2 -9.43 -0.82 5.74
N ASN A 3 -9.08 -0.25 6.89
CA ASN A 3 -9.39 1.14 7.17
C ASN A 3 -8.42 2.13 6.50
N GLY A 4 -7.16 1.73 6.26
CA GLY A 4 -6.16 2.59 5.62
C GLY A 4 -6.46 2.84 4.14
N THR A 5 -6.87 1.81 3.42
CA THR A 5 -7.29 1.91 2.01
C THR A 5 -8.56 2.74 1.83
N THR A 6 -9.47 2.69 2.80
CA THR A 6 -10.69 3.52 2.80
C THR A 6 -10.34 5.01 2.83
N LEU A 7 -9.36 5.42 3.66
CA LEU A 7 -8.90 6.80 3.67
C LEU A 7 -8.31 7.23 2.32
N ILE A 8 -7.53 6.35 1.69
CA ILE A 8 -6.93 6.63 0.37
C ILE A 8 -8.03 6.87 -0.67
N PHE A 9 -9.09 6.06 -0.68
CA PHE A 9 -10.24 6.31 -1.57
C PHE A 9 -10.95 7.64 -1.28
N ILE A 10 -11.07 8.04 -0.01
CA ILE A 10 -11.59 9.37 0.34
C ILE A 10 -10.69 10.46 -0.22
N ILE A 11 -9.36 10.31 -0.12
CA ILE A 11 -8.41 11.26 -0.70
C ILE A 11 -8.59 11.34 -2.22
N TYR A 12 -8.68 10.21 -2.92
CA TYR A 12 -8.90 10.19 -4.37
C TYR A 12 -10.23 10.82 -4.78
N PHE A 13 -11.28 10.62 -3.99
CA PHE A 13 -12.59 11.23 -4.24
C PHE A 13 -12.54 12.76 -4.11
N LEU A 14 -11.84 13.27 -3.09
CA LEU A 14 -11.73 14.71 -2.84
C LEU A 14 -10.69 15.39 -3.74
N PHE A 15 -9.61 14.69 -4.05
CA PHE A 15 -8.44 15.20 -4.78
C PHE A 15 -8.03 14.20 -5.88
N PRO A 16 -8.84 14.10 -6.95
CA PRO A 16 -8.48 13.26 -8.08
C PRO A 16 -7.18 13.77 -8.71
N ASN A 17 -6.29 12.85 -9.04
CA ASN A 17 -4.97 13.18 -9.58
C ASN A 17 -4.58 12.25 -10.73
N TYR A 18 -3.53 12.62 -11.46
CA TYR A 18 -3.08 11.90 -12.66
C TYR A 18 -1.55 11.97 -12.76
N THR A 19 -0.93 10.99 -13.40
CA THR A 19 0.50 11.00 -13.71
C THR A 19 0.76 10.78 -15.20
N ASP A 20 1.55 11.67 -15.80
CA ASP A 20 1.90 11.64 -17.23
C ASP A 20 3.32 11.10 -17.45
N LEU A 21 3.61 9.95 -16.85
CA LEU A 21 4.94 9.33 -16.95
C LEU A 21 5.04 8.35 -18.13
N ARG A 22 3.89 7.88 -18.64
CA ARG A 22 3.84 6.90 -19.71
C ARG A 22 4.10 7.58 -21.06
N PHE A 23 4.60 6.79 -21.99
CA PHE A 23 4.81 7.20 -23.38
C PHE A 23 3.95 6.29 -24.27
N ASP A 24 3.74 6.67 -25.52
CA ASP A 24 3.01 5.82 -26.47
C ASP A 24 3.80 4.54 -26.75
N LEU A 25 3.38 3.44 -26.11
CA LEU A 25 3.98 2.13 -26.30
C LEU A 25 3.33 1.45 -27.50
N VAL A 26 4.08 1.30 -28.60
CA VAL A 26 3.69 0.47 -29.74
C VAL A 26 4.12 -0.97 -29.46
N PRO A 27 3.20 -1.93 -29.21
CA PRO A 27 3.58 -3.27 -28.81
C PRO A 27 4.19 -4.06 -29.97
N ARG A 28 5.46 -4.49 -29.85
CA ARG A 28 6.18 -5.23 -30.90
C ARG A 28 6.50 -6.67 -30.51
N ASN A 29 6.52 -6.98 -29.22
CA ASN A 29 6.79 -8.30 -28.68
C ASN A 29 5.86 -8.62 -27.49
N ILE A 30 5.95 -9.84 -26.97
CA ILE A 30 5.09 -10.31 -25.86
C ILE A 30 5.28 -9.47 -24.59
N PHE A 31 6.50 -9.00 -24.29
CA PHE A 31 6.75 -8.16 -23.12
C PHE A 31 6.07 -6.80 -23.26
N ASP A 32 6.13 -6.17 -24.44
CA ASP A 32 5.43 -4.91 -24.69
C ASP A 32 3.91 -5.09 -24.58
N GLN A 33 3.37 -6.23 -25.04
CA GLN A 33 1.95 -6.56 -24.91
C GLN A 33 1.52 -6.71 -23.46
N ILE A 34 2.34 -7.36 -22.62
CA ILE A 34 2.07 -7.50 -21.18
C ILE A 34 2.11 -6.12 -20.49
N VAL A 35 3.11 -5.28 -20.79
CA VAL A 35 3.18 -3.92 -20.23
C VAL A 35 1.98 -3.09 -20.65
N ASN A 36 1.59 -3.15 -21.93
CA ASN A 36 0.42 -2.46 -22.43
C ASN A 36 -0.87 -2.94 -21.74
N LEU A 37 -1.02 -4.26 -21.54
CA LEU A 37 -2.16 -4.81 -20.79
C LEU A 37 -2.19 -4.29 -19.35
N LEU A 38 -1.04 -4.28 -18.66
CA LEU A 38 -0.93 -3.73 -17.31
C LEU A 38 -1.31 -2.24 -17.27
N TRP A 39 -0.92 -1.47 -18.29
CA TRP A 39 -1.28 -0.06 -18.43
C TRP A 39 -2.76 0.20 -18.68
N VAL A 40 -3.45 -0.74 -19.35
CA VAL A 40 -4.90 -0.65 -19.56
C VAL A 40 -5.66 -0.99 -18.28
N ILE A 41 -5.22 -2.01 -17.54
CA ILE A 41 -5.89 -2.45 -16.31
C ILE A 41 -5.67 -1.46 -15.17
N ASP A 42 -4.43 -1.04 -14.97
CA ASP A 42 -4.06 -0.06 -13.95
C ASP A 42 -3.91 1.29 -14.63
N THR A 43 -4.93 2.15 -14.53
CA THR A 43 -4.94 3.47 -15.19
C THR A 43 -4.07 4.48 -14.42
N PRO A 44 -3.48 5.49 -15.08
CA PRO A 44 -2.62 6.49 -14.43
C PRO A 44 -3.40 7.56 -13.64
N THR A 45 -4.62 7.24 -13.21
CA THR A 45 -5.50 8.12 -12.44
C THR A 45 -5.48 7.74 -10.96
N ASN A 46 -5.66 8.71 -10.07
CA ASN A 46 -5.71 8.53 -8.62
C ASN A 46 -4.49 7.79 -8.07
N VAL A 47 -3.30 8.28 -8.42
CA VAL A 47 -2.02 7.63 -8.12
C VAL A 47 -1.42 8.03 -6.77
N CYS A 48 -1.75 9.21 -6.24
CA CYS A 48 -1.16 9.74 -5.01
C CYS A 48 -2.20 9.83 -3.88
N PRO A 49 -1.97 9.20 -2.70
CA PRO A 49 -0.84 8.31 -2.35
C PRO A 49 -0.95 6.92 -3.00
N SER A 50 0.15 6.21 -3.26
CA SER A 50 0.08 4.92 -3.96
C SER A 50 -0.63 3.83 -3.14
N LEU A 51 -1.71 3.26 -3.71
CA LEU A 51 -2.45 2.15 -3.09
C LEU A 51 -1.63 0.85 -3.04
N HIS A 52 -0.90 0.55 -4.12
CA HIS A 52 0.00 -0.60 -4.21
C HIS A 52 1.02 -0.59 -3.06
N VAL A 53 1.67 0.55 -2.86
CA VAL A 53 2.66 0.76 -1.79
C VAL A 53 2.01 0.73 -0.41
N SER A 54 0.81 1.30 -0.28
CA SER A 54 0.11 1.34 1.00
C SER A 54 -0.32 -0.05 1.48
N ILE A 55 -0.92 -0.87 0.61
CA ILE A 55 -1.37 -2.22 0.95
C ILE A 55 -0.18 -3.11 1.29
N SER A 56 0.84 -3.10 0.44
CA SER A 56 2.05 -3.90 0.68
C SER A 56 2.71 -3.48 2.00
N THR A 57 2.81 -2.16 2.28
CA THR A 57 3.47 -1.67 3.50
C THR A 57 2.69 -2.11 4.73
N ALA A 58 1.35 -2.08 4.66
CA ALA A 58 0.51 -2.55 5.74
C ALA A 58 0.74 -4.04 6.02
N VAL A 59 0.84 -4.87 4.98
CA VAL A 59 1.15 -6.31 5.12
C VAL A 59 2.52 -6.52 5.73
N MET A 60 3.54 -5.79 5.26
CA MET A 60 4.89 -5.86 5.80
C MET A 60 4.92 -5.49 7.30
N VAL A 61 4.23 -4.42 7.71
CA VAL A 61 4.10 -4.02 9.11
C VAL A 61 3.35 -5.06 9.94
N ALA A 62 2.28 -5.67 9.41
CA ALA A 62 1.52 -6.69 10.12
C ALA A 62 2.36 -7.97 10.35
N VAL A 63 3.11 -8.40 9.34
CA VAL A 63 4.07 -9.51 9.46
C VAL A 63 5.17 -9.17 10.47
N TRP A 64 5.69 -7.94 10.43
CA TRP A 64 6.75 -7.51 11.33
C TRP A 64 6.35 -7.52 12.81
N ASN A 65 5.10 -7.15 13.11
CA ASN A 65 4.54 -7.13 14.47
C ASN A 65 4.02 -8.50 14.96
N SER A 66 3.94 -9.51 14.08
CA SER A 66 3.47 -10.84 14.45
C SER A 66 4.50 -11.60 15.31
N LYS A 67 4.17 -11.84 16.59
CA LYS A 67 5.00 -12.62 17.51
C LYS A 67 5.24 -14.06 17.02
N LYS A 68 4.21 -14.67 16.41
CA LYS A 68 4.28 -16.06 15.89
C LYS A 68 5.28 -16.16 14.74
N LEU A 69 5.23 -15.24 13.78
CA LEU A 69 6.16 -15.22 12.66
C LEU A 69 7.57 -14.87 13.12
N LYS A 70 7.72 -13.95 14.07
CA LYS A 70 9.03 -13.62 14.66
C LYS A 70 9.69 -14.83 15.32
N LYS A 71 8.94 -15.65 16.08
CA LYS A 71 9.49 -16.80 16.81
C LYS A 71 9.72 -18.02 15.91
N ASN A 72 8.76 -18.33 15.04
CA ASN A 72 8.75 -19.63 14.36
C ASN A 72 9.26 -19.54 12.91
N HIS A 73 9.23 -18.36 12.29
CA HIS A 73 9.56 -18.23 10.87
C HIS A 73 10.20 -16.88 10.51
N PRO A 74 11.43 -16.60 10.98
CA PRO A 74 12.11 -15.32 10.75
C PRO A 74 12.36 -15.03 9.26
N VAL A 75 12.52 -16.07 8.43
CA VAL A 75 12.73 -15.94 6.97
C VAL A 75 11.59 -15.17 6.29
N TRP A 76 10.33 -15.42 6.67
CA TRP A 76 9.18 -14.71 6.09
C TRP A 76 9.21 -13.21 6.35
N ARG A 77 9.88 -12.73 7.41
CA ARG A 77 10.03 -11.30 7.69
C ARG A 77 11.00 -10.64 6.73
N ILE A 78 12.02 -11.35 6.25
CA ILE A 78 12.94 -10.84 5.23
C ILE A 78 12.25 -10.88 3.87
N LEU A 79 11.61 -12.01 3.54
CA LEU A 79 10.91 -12.17 2.27
C LEU A 79 9.83 -11.10 2.07
N ILE A 80 9.07 -10.74 3.10
CA ILE A 80 8.04 -9.70 2.95
C ILE A 80 8.62 -8.30 2.73
N ILE A 81 9.80 -8.00 3.28
CA ILE A 81 10.49 -6.73 3.04
C ILE A 81 11.01 -6.68 1.60
N VAL A 82 11.61 -7.78 1.12
CA VAL A 82 12.04 -7.88 -0.27
C VAL A 82 10.84 -7.74 -1.20
N TRP A 83 9.74 -8.43 -0.90
CA TRP A 83 8.50 -8.36 -1.67
C TRP A 83 7.92 -6.94 -1.72
N GLN A 84 7.93 -6.23 -0.59
CA GLN A 84 7.55 -4.81 -0.53
C GLN A 84 8.37 -3.96 -1.50
N ILE A 85 9.69 -4.09 -1.45
CA ILE A 85 10.61 -3.31 -2.27
C ILE A 85 10.38 -3.62 -3.75
N LEU A 86 10.16 -4.89 -4.11
CA LEU A 86 9.86 -5.32 -5.47
C LEU A 86 8.54 -4.74 -5.99
N ILE A 87 7.50 -4.66 -5.15
CA ILE A 87 6.23 -4.01 -5.52
C ILE A 87 6.45 -2.51 -5.74
N CYS A 88 7.18 -1.81 -4.84
CA CYS A 88 7.49 -0.40 -5.06
C CYS A 88 8.28 -0.20 -6.37
N ALA A 89 9.30 -1.01 -6.59
CA ALA A 89 10.13 -0.94 -7.79
C ALA A 89 9.31 -1.20 -9.06
N SER A 90 8.42 -2.21 -9.06
CA SER A 90 7.58 -2.51 -10.23
C SER A 90 6.66 -1.33 -10.59
N THR A 91 6.10 -0.63 -9.60
CA THR A 91 5.25 0.54 -9.85
C THR A 91 6.01 1.70 -10.49
N VAL A 92 7.27 1.93 -10.11
CA VAL A 92 8.09 2.99 -10.69
C VAL A 92 8.60 2.58 -12.09
N PHE A 93 9.03 1.33 -12.26
CA PHE A 93 9.54 0.85 -13.55
C PHE A 93 8.47 0.73 -14.63
N LEU A 94 7.24 0.37 -14.25
CA LEU A 94 6.09 0.43 -15.16
C LEU A 94 5.58 1.85 -15.37
N LYS A 95 6.21 2.86 -14.75
CA LYS A 95 5.81 4.27 -14.82
C LYS A 95 4.35 4.49 -14.35
N GLN A 96 3.91 3.68 -13.39
CA GLN A 96 2.60 3.78 -12.77
C GLN A 96 2.55 4.84 -11.67
N HIS A 97 3.66 4.98 -10.95
CA HIS A 97 3.77 5.90 -9.84
C HIS A 97 5.10 6.64 -9.93
N SER A 98 5.08 7.91 -9.54
CA SER A 98 6.27 8.67 -9.22
C SER A 98 6.86 8.20 -7.88
N ILE A 99 8.12 8.55 -7.63
CA ILE A 99 8.77 8.28 -6.34
C ILE A 99 8.02 8.99 -5.18
N ILE A 100 7.41 10.15 -5.46
CA ILE A 100 6.64 10.91 -4.47
C ILE A 100 5.41 10.11 -4.03
N ASP A 101 4.72 9.46 -4.97
CA ASP A 101 3.52 8.66 -4.69
C ASP A 101 3.84 7.45 -3.81
N VAL A 102 5.03 6.86 -4.03
CA VAL A 102 5.57 5.77 -3.21
C VAL A 102 5.82 6.24 -1.79
N PHE A 103 6.50 7.37 -1.60
CA PHE A 103 6.74 7.92 -0.26
C PHE A 103 5.45 8.30 0.44
N ALA A 104 4.48 8.90 -0.26
CA ALA A 104 3.18 9.25 0.29
C ALA A 104 2.41 8.00 0.76
N GLY A 105 2.42 6.92 -0.03
CA GLY A 105 1.78 5.65 0.35
C GLY A 105 2.40 5.00 1.59
N CYS A 106 3.74 4.96 1.64
CA CYS A 106 4.48 4.52 2.83
C CYS A 106 4.14 5.37 4.06
N PHE A 107 4.16 6.69 3.91
CA PHE A 107 3.94 7.63 5.02
C PHE A 107 2.54 7.48 5.62
N VAL A 108 1.49 7.53 4.79
CA VAL A 108 0.10 7.35 5.25
C VAL A 108 -0.06 6.02 5.98
N THR A 109 0.50 4.94 5.42
CA THR A 109 0.36 3.61 6.02
C THR A 109 1.11 3.46 7.33
N LEU A 110 2.32 4.01 7.44
CA LEU A 110 3.09 3.98 8.68
C LEU A 110 2.44 4.82 9.77
N LEU A 111 1.91 6.00 9.43
CA LEU A 111 1.15 6.84 10.36
C LEU A 111 -0.06 6.09 10.92
N PHE A 112 -0.86 5.45 10.05
CA PHE A 112 -1.99 4.61 10.46
C PHE A 112 -1.55 3.41 11.29
N SER A 113 -0.43 2.78 10.94
CA SER A 113 0.09 1.65 11.68
C SER A 113 0.48 2.02 13.11
N VAL A 114 1.06 3.20 13.32
CA VAL A 114 1.35 3.70 14.68
C VAL A 114 0.06 3.83 15.49
N ILE A 115 -1.00 4.40 14.89
CA ILE A 115 -2.31 4.53 15.53
C ILE A 115 -2.88 3.14 15.86
N CYS A 116 -2.84 2.20 14.91
CA CYS A 116 -3.39 0.86 15.11
C CYS A 116 -2.67 0.07 16.22
N TYR A 117 -1.33 0.10 16.26
CA TYR A 117 -0.55 -0.75 17.15
C TYR A 117 -0.19 -0.11 18.50
N LYS A 118 -0.12 1.22 18.61
CA LYS A 118 0.26 1.90 19.87
C LYS A 118 -0.94 2.39 20.70
N VAL A 119 -2.11 2.56 20.09
CA VAL A 119 -3.31 2.97 20.84
C VAL A 119 -3.89 1.78 21.60
N ASN A 120 -4.17 1.95 22.89
CA ASN A 120 -4.82 0.94 23.70
C ASN A 120 -6.35 1.00 23.49
N TRP A 121 -6.80 0.40 22.39
CA TRP A 121 -8.21 0.35 22.01
C TRP A 121 -9.11 -0.25 23.08
N ARG A 122 -8.62 -1.22 23.87
CA ARG A 122 -9.39 -1.80 24.99
C ARG A 122 -9.73 -0.76 26.05
N LYS A 123 -8.74 0.06 26.44
CA LYS A 123 -8.94 1.13 27.42
C LYS A 123 -9.83 2.25 26.86
N MET A 124 -9.71 2.56 25.57
CA MET A 124 -10.46 3.64 24.94
C MET A 124 -11.93 3.28 24.71
N LEU A 125 -12.20 2.12 24.12
CA LEU A 125 -13.56 1.65 23.85
C LEU A 125 -14.31 1.27 25.13
N GLY A 126 -13.61 0.80 26.17
CA GLY A 126 -14.20 0.52 27.48
C GLY A 126 -14.78 1.74 28.21
N LYS A 127 -14.44 2.97 27.79
CA LYS A 127 -15.01 4.23 28.30
C LYS A 127 -16.22 4.73 27.50
N THR A 128 -16.61 4.01 26.45
CA THR A 128 -17.69 4.39 25.54
C THR A 128 -18.82 3.37 25.56
N ILE A 129 -19.94 3.69 24.90
CA ILE A 129 -21.12 2.81 24.77
C ILE A 129 -20.74 1.45 24.15
N PHE A 130 -19.64 1.38 23.39
CA PHE A 130 -19.12 0.16 22.78
C PHE A 130 -18.42 -0.81 23.74
N ARG A 131 -18.47 -0.58 25.06
CA ARG A 131 -17.91 -1.49 26.07
C ARG A 131 -18.48 -2.91 25.96
N SER A 132 -19.72 -3.08 25.50
CA SER A 132 -20.36 -4.39 25.33
C SER A 132 -19.76 -5.25 24.21
N LEU A 133 -18.91 -4.69 23.33
CA LEU A 133 -18.30 -5.39 22.18
C LEU A 133 -16.85 -5.87 22.46
N LEU A 134 -16.34 -5.67 23.68
CA LEU A 134 -14.91 -5.74 24.01
C LEU A 134 -14.52 -6.94 24.87
#